data_AF-A0A428H684-F1
#
_entry.id   AF-A0A428H684-F1
#
_cell.length_a   1.000
_cell.length_b   1.000
_cell.length_c   1.000
_cell.angle_alpha   90.00
_cell.angle_beta   90.00
_cell.angle_gamma   90.00
#
_symmetry.space_group_name_H-M   'P 1'
#
loop_
_entity.id
_entity.type
_entity.pdbx_description
1 polymer ?
#
loop_
_entity_poly.entity_id
_entity_poly.type
_entity_poly.pdbx_seq_one_letter_code
_entity_poly.pdbx_strand_id
1 'polypeptide(L)'
;MIEGTSIAKEFKELYATSFYFDDDGVAVWPAQVVNYTNKTQFLFRISKGVLDVNDEAVNDSFAPDEIRVPFRNMVYLGDSDTDIPCMKLVNSQGGYSIGVFNPDEKDKVKAKNKVYKMMRDNRISYFAPADYSEGSELDELVKLIIDKTVYNEKLYKKKYINQKEAIEQEKPREEQEKIDLINSLESSASFKSTHAIIEKLSKYTSWKPEEIEDLLEIAVENTQVLHILNDQDIKKFYQYIIEQLGSNTDELIRDKVENIQQKFES
;
A
#
# COMPACT_ATOMS: atom_id res chain seq x y z
N MET A 1 6.54 10.57 38.24
CA MET A 1 8.01 10.34 38.19
C MET A 1 8.61 10.81 36.87
N ILE A 2 8.20 10.27 35.72
CA ILE A 2 8.76 10.68 34.41
C ILE A 2 8.43 12.14 34.07
N GLU A 3 7.21 12.60 34.37
CA GLU A 3 6.79 14.01 34.18
C GLU A 3 7.67 15.03 34.93
N GLY A 4 8.31 14.62 36.02
CA GLY A 4 9.22 15.47 36.79
C GLY A 4 10.65 15.50 36.24
N THR A 5 10.94 14.80 35.14
CA THR A 5 12.27 14.74 34.52
C THR A 5 12.45 15.82 33.45
N SER A 6 13.70 16.20 33.18
CA SER A 6 14.02 17.22 32.17
C SER A 6 13.60 16.85 30.74
N ILE A 7 13.47 15.56 30.43
CA ILE A 7 13.08 15.04 29.12
C ILE A 7 11.56 14.99 28.93
N ALA A 8 10.76 15.15 29.98
CA ALA A 8 9.30 15.01 29.91
C ALA A 8 8.67 15.89 28.81
N LYS A 9 9.19 17.12 28.66
CA LYS A 9 8.74 18.10 27.66
C LYS A 9 8.98 17.69 26.20
N GLU A 10 9.86 16.72 25.95
CA GLU A 10 10.15 16.22 24.61
C GLU A 10 9.11 15.15 24.18
N PHE A 11 8.31 14.63 25.12
CA PHE A 11 7.26 13.67 24.85
C PHE A 11 5.92 14.39 24.67
N LYS A 12 5.18 14.00 23.63
CA LYS A 12 3.81 14.46 23.42
C LYS A 12 2.83 13.87 24.43
N GLU A 13 3.06 12.62 24.84
CA GLU A 13 2.18 11.87 25.74
C GLU A 13 3.01 10.84 26.52
N LEU A 14 2.64 10.60 27.78
CA LEU A 14 3.35 9.68 28.67
C LEU A 14 2.38 8.66 29.28
N TYR A 15 2.45 7.41 28.80
CA TYR A 15 1.69 6.31 29.38
C TYR A 15 2.54 5.56 30.39
N ALA A 16 2.16 5.61 31.66
CA ALA A 16 2.86 4.93 32.75
C ALA A 16 1.87 4.37 33.78
N THR A 17 2.34 3.42 34.59
CA THR A 17 1.62 3.01 35.80
C THR A 17 1.55 4.20 36.75
N SER A 18 0.35 4.50 37.26
CA SER A 18 0.08 5.64 38.12
C SER A 18 -0.46 5.21 39.48
N PHE A 19 -0.26 6.07 40.48
CA PHE A 19 -0.81 5.93 41.82
C PHE A 19 -1.98 6.89 42.00
N TYR A 20 -2.96 6.48 42.78
CA TYR A 20 -4.02 7.31 43.35
C TYR A 20 -3.45 8.02 44.57
N PHE A 21 -3.60 9.33 44.59
CA PHE A 21 -3.16 10.20 45.66
C PHE A 21 -4.38 10.72 46.43
N ASP A 22 -4.27 10.85 47.75
CA ASP A 22 -5.28 11.50 48.57
C ASP A 22 -5.21 13.04 48.49
N ASP A 23 -6.07 13.73 49.23
CA ASP A 23 -6.16 15.19 49.24
C ASP A 23 -4.86 15.88 49.71
N ASP A 24 -4.01 15.16 50.46
CA ASP A 24 -2.70 15.63 50.94
C ASP A 24 -1.57 15.31 49.95
N GLY A 25 -1.88 14.70 48.80
CA GLY A 25 -0.92 14.33 47.77
C GLY A 25 -0.08 13.09 48.12
N VAL A 26 -0.56 12.25 49.06
CA VAL A 26 0.11 11.00 49.45
C VAL A 26 -0.41 9.85 48.62
N ALA A 27 0.49 9.06 48.04
CA ALA A 27 0.12 7.88 47.27
C ALA A 27 -0.49 6.80 48.18
N VAL A 28 -1.76 6.46 47.98
CA VAL A 28 -2.52 5.54 48.83
C VAL A 28 -2.87 4.21 48.16
N TRP A 29 -3.03 4.18 46.82
CA TRP A 29 -3.36 2.97 46.04
C TRP A 29 -2.81 3.04 44.61
N PRO A 30 -2.53 1.92 43.91
CA PRO A 30 -2.35 1.93 42.46
C PRO A 30 -3.65 2.35 41.74
N ALA A 31 -3.54 3.31 40.80
CA ALA A 31 -4.68 3.80 40.01
C ALA A 31 -4.74 3.12 38.64
N GLN A 32 -3.61 3.02 37.94
CA GLN A 32 -3.52 2.42 36.61
C GLN A 32 -2.27 1.55 36.52
N VAL A 33 -2.41 0.32 36.03
CA VAL A 33 -1.30 -0.60 35.80
C VAL A 33 -1.13 -0.83 34.32
N VAL A 34 0.01 -0.42 33.77
CA VAL A 34 0.36 -0.69 32.36
C VAL A 34 0.91 -2.10 32.25
N ASN A 35 0.11 -3.03 31.72
CA ASN A 35 0.50 -4.41 31.45
C ASN A 35 0.76 -4.66 29.94
N TYR A 36 1.16 -5.88 29.58
CA TYR A 36 1.47 -6.26 28.20
C TYR A 36 0.28 -6.10 27.23
N THR A 37 -0.96 -6.28 27.69
CA THR A 37 -2.18 -6.09 26.90
C THR A 37 -2.43 -4.61 26.65
N ASN A 38 -2.32 -3.77 27.69
CA ASN A 38 -2.51 -2.31 27.59
C ASN A 38 -1.46 -1.64 26.69
N LYS A 39 -0.21 -2.10 26.71
CA LYS A 39 0.86 -1.57 25.82
C LYS A 39 0.47 -1.64 24.34
N THR A 40 -0.19 -2.73 23.95
CA THR A 40 -0.62 -2.91 22.56
C THR A 40 -1.71 -1.90 22.20
N GLN A 41 -2.65 -1.63 23.12
CA GLN A 41 -3.67 -0.60 22.93
C GLN A 41 -3.06 0.80 22.75
N PHE A 42 -2.00 1.15 23.50
CA PHE A 42 -1.33 2.44 23.35
C PHE A 42 -0.71 2.62 21.96
N LEU A 43 -0.21 1.56 21.32
CA LEU A 43 0.27 1.65 19.93
C LEU A 43 -0.87 2.02 18.96
N PHE A 44 -2.06 1.42 19.12
CA PHE A 44 -3.22 1.80 18.32
C PHE A 44 -3.70 3.22 18.60
N ARG A 45 -3.66 3.66 19.87
CA ARG A 45 -3.96 5.04 20.27
C ARG A 45 -3.03 6.05 19.60
N ILE A 46 -1.72 5.81 19.64
CA ILE A 46 -0.72 6.65 18.95
C ILE A 46 -0.94 6.62 17.45
N SER A 47 -1.23 5.45 16.88
CA SER A 47 -1.46 5.30 15.44
C SER A 47 -2.66 6.14 14.98
N LYS A 48 -3.77 6.06 15.69
CA LYS A 48 -5.02 6.79 15.39
C LYS A 48 -4.99 8.25 15.86
N GLY A 49 -4.10 8.61 16.78
CA GLY A 49 -4.04 9.93 17.40
C GLY A 49 -5.01 10.15 18.56
N VAL A 50 -5.63 9.09 19.09
CA VAL A 50 -6.58 9.09 20.21
C VAL A 50 -5.82 8.87 21.51
N LEU A 51 -5.19 9.92 22.03
CA LEU A 51 -4.22 9.81 23.13
C LEU A 51 -4.87 9.64 24.52
N ASP A 52 -6.07 10.17 24.74
CA ASP A 52 -6.76 9.99 26.02
C ASP A 52 -7.11 8.51 26.23
N VAL A 53 -6.70 7.97 27.37
CA VAL A 53 -6.92 6.56 27.74
C VAL A 53 -8.39 6.22 27.96
N ASN A 54 -9.21 7.20 28.29
CA ASN A 54 -10.66 7.06 28.51
C ASN A 54 -11.47 7.23 27.24
N ASP A 55 -10.85 7.68 26.14
CA ASP A 55 -11.53 7.88 24.87
C ASP A 55 -11.73 6.52 24.17
N GLU A 56 -12.98 6.18 23.90
CA GLU A 56 -13.39 4.94 23.23
C GLU A 56 -13.17 4.98 21.72
N ALA A 57 -12.90 6.15 21.13
CA ALA A 57 -12.67 6.32 19.69
C ALA A 57 -11.47 5.52 19.17
N VAL A 58 -10.59 5.02 20.05
CA VAL A 58 -9.56 4.04 19.67
C VAL A 58 -10.16 2.77 19.05
N ASN A 59 -11.42 2.44 19.32
CA ASN A 59 -12.10 1.26 18.77
C ASN A 59 -12.71 1.52 17.38
N ASP A 60 -12.81 2.77 16.95
CA ASP A 60 -13.41 3.11 15.66
C ASP A 60 -12.53 2.66 14.49
N SER A 61 -13.13 2.39 13.33
CA SER A 61 -12.39 2.09 12.10
C SER A 61 -11.93 3.38 11.44
N PHE A 62 -10.63 3.50 11.15
CA PHE A 62 -10.04 4.64 10.46
C PHE A 62 -9.56 4.19 9.08
N ALA A 63 -9.82 4.99 8.05
CA ALA A 63 -9.24 4.74 6.74
C ALA A 63 -7.70 4.95 6.79
N PRO A 64 -6.91 4.27 5.94
CA PRO A 64 -5.44 4.37 5.99
C PRO A 64 -4.88 5.79 5.85
N ASP A 65 -5.61 6.69 5.21
CA ASP A 65 -5.30 8.11 5.03
C ASP A 65 -5.73 9.00 6.20
N GLU A 66 -6.59 8.51 7.09
CA GLU A 66 -7.00 9.18 8.34
C GLU A 66 -6.08 8.79 9.52
N ILE A 67 -5.27 7.75 9.36
CA ILE A 67 -4.31 7.31 10.37
C ILE A 67 -3.22 8.38 10.56
N ARG A 68 -3.15 8.91 11.77
CA ARG A 68 -2.16 9.95 12.16
C ARG A 68 -0.72 9.47 12.03
N VAL A 69 -0.42 8.29 12.58
CA VAL A 69 0.92 7.69 12.54
C VAL A 69 0.78 6.24 12.09
N PRO A 70 1.06 5.94 10.81
CA PRO A 70 1.07 4.57 10.33
C PRO A 70 2.06 3.71 11.11
N PHE A 71 1.71 2.46 11.42
CA PHE A 71 2.61 1.53 12.11
C PHE A 71 3.97 1.36 11.44
N ARG A 72 4.01 1.44 10.10
CA ARG A 72 5.24 1.42 9.30
C ARG A 72 6.25 2.54 9.64
N ASN A 73 5.79 3.59 10.31
CA ASN A 73 6.62 4.72 10.72
C ASN A 73 6.93 4.68 12.24
N MET A 74 6.51 3.63 12.93
CA MET A 74 6.77 3.47 14.36
C MET A 74 8.10 2.78 14.62
N VAL A 75 8.83 3.29 15.62
CA VAL A 75 10.01 2.65 16.18
C VAL A 75 9.68 2.24 17.61
N TYR A 76 9.84 0.95 17.92
CA TYR A 76 9.62 0.38 19.24
C TYR A 76 10.96 -0.07 19.83
N LEU A 77 11.30 0.45 21.00
CA LEU A 77 12.48 0.07 21.78
C LEU A 77 12.04 -0.79 22.96
N GLY A 78 12.64 -1.97 23.14
CA GLY A 78 12.31 -2.85 24.26
C GLY A 78 13.44 -3.81 24.61
N ASP A 79 13.59 -4.11 25.90
CA ASP A 79 14.59 -5.05 26.43
C ASP A 79 13.94 -6.29 27.06
N SER A 80 12.62 -6.25 27.29
CA SER A 80 11.89 -7.25 28.06
C SER A 80 11.08 -8.23 27.22
N ASP A 81 10.92 -9.45 27.75
CA ASP A 81 10.03 -10.45 27.16
C ASP A 81 8.56 -10.00 27.19
N THR A 82 8.21 -9.10 28.13
CA THR A 82 6.86 -8.51 28.22
C THR A 82 6.49 -7.65 27.02
N ASP A 83 7.49 -7.19 26.26
CA ASP A 83 7.28 -6.33 25.09
C ASP A 83 7.15 -7.11 23.78
N ILE A 84 7.34 -8.44 23.82
CA ILE A 84 7.26 -9.31 22.63
C ILE A 84 5.97 -9.09 21.82
N PRO A 85 4.77 -9.00 22.41
CA PRO A 85 3.55 -8.77 21.65
C PRO A 85 3.58 -7.45 20.87
N CYS A 86 4.08 -6.38 21.50
CA CYS A 86 4.19 -5.05 20.89
C CYS A 86 5.27 -5.03 19.79
N MET A 87 6.45 -5.59 20.06
CA MET A 87 7.54 -5.70 19.08
C MET A 87 7.08 -6.48 17.83
N LYS A 88 6.40 -7.62 18.04
CA LYS A 88 5.85 -8.43 16.94
C LYS A 88 4.78 -7.67 16.15
N LEU A 89 3.88 -6.96 16.83
CA LEU A 89 2.84 -6.17 16.17
C LEU A 89 3.48 -5.10 15.26
N VAL A 90 4.37 -4.28 15.81
CA VAL A 90 5.06 -3.22 15.06
C VAL A 90 5.81 -3.79 13.87
N ASN A 91 6.58 -4.86 14.07
CA ASN A 91 7.33 -5.52 12.99
C ASN A 91 6.40 -6.07 11.88
N SER A 92 5.30 -6.73 12.26
CA SER A 92 4.34 -7.31 11.30
C SER A 92 3.59 -6.26 10.48
N GLN A 93 3.45 -5.04 11.00
CA GLN A 93 2.79 -3.92 10.35
C GLN A 93 3.81 -3.01 9.59
N GLY A 94 5.04 -3.49 9.41
CA GLY A 94 6.08 -2.82 8.64
C GLY A 94 6.86 -1.76 9.39
N GLY A 95 6.65 -1.63 10.70
CA GLY A 95 7.43 -0.74 11.57
C GLY A 95 8.74 -1.38 12.04
N TYR A 96 9.42 -0.71 12.95
CA TYR A 96 10.76 -1.06 13.38
C TYR A 96 10.77 -1.45 14.85
N SER A 97 11.21 -2.67 15.13
CA SER A 97 11.35 -3.16 16.51
C SER A 97 12.83 -3.39 16.81
N ILE A 98 13.31 -2.71 17.86
CA ILE A 98 14.72 -2.68 18.24
C ILE A 98 14.84 -3.26 19.66
N GLY A 99 15.49 -4.40 19.77
CA GLY A 99 15.84 -5.01 21.03
C GLY A 99 17.04 -4.31 21.66
N VAL A 100 16.90 -3.71 22.85
CA VAL A 100 18.04 -3.09 23.55
C VAL A 100 18.59 -3.98 24.65
N PHE A 101 19.90 -3.92 24.90
CA PHE A 101 20.56 -4.69 25.95
C PHE A 101 21.55 -3.83 26.74
N ASN A 102 21.76 -4.17 28.02
CA ASN A 102 22.68 -3.42 28.89
C ASN A 102 24.14 -3.56 28.39
N PRO A 103 24.82 -2.46 28.00
CA PRO A 103 26.21 -2.51 27.56
C PRO A 103 27.20 -2.81 28.70
N ASP A 104 26.84 -2.49 29.95
CA ASP A 104 27.69 -2.63 31.14
C ASP A 104 27.59 -4.01 31.81
N GLU A 105 26.78 -4.91 31.26
CA GLU A 105 26.69 -6.28 31.75
C GLU A 105 28.05 -6.98 31.59
N LYS A 106 28.57 -7.50 32.70
CA LYS A 106 29.91 -8.12 32.76
C LYS A 106 29.99 -9.33 31.83
N ASP A 107 28.88 -10.05 31.71
CA ASP A 107 28.74 -11.15 30.78
C ASP A 107 28.07 -10.67 29.47
N LYS A 108 28.90 -10.28 28.51
CA LYS A 108 28.45 -9.84 27.18
C LYS A 108 27.61 -10.88 26.44
N VAL A 109 27.86 -12.18 26.67
CA VAL A 109 27.10 -13.25 26.03
C VAL A 109 25.71 -13.29 26.63
N LYS A 110 25.59 -13.21 27.96
CA LYS A 110 24.30 -13.12 28.65
C LYS A 110 23.51 -11.87 28.26
N ALA A 111 24.19 -10.72 28.13
CA ALA A 111 23.58 -9.47 27.70
C ALA A 111 22.91 -9.60 26.32
N LYS A 112 23.61 -10.24 25.37
CA LYS A 112 23.13 -10.39 24.00
C LYS A 112 22.25 -11.61 23.76
N ASN A 113 22.31 -12.64 24.61
CA ASN A 113 21.55 -13.89 24.44
C ASN A 113 20.04 -13.65 24.31
N LYS A 114 19.50 -12.68 25.04
CA LYS A 114 18.08 -12.34 25.00
C LYS A 114 17.68 -11.75 23.65
N VAL A 115 18.39 -10.73 23.18
CA VAL A 115 18.13 -10.12 21.87
C VAL A 115 18.42 -11.08 20.72
N TYR A 116 19.43 -11.94 20.83
CA TYR A 116 19.70 -12.99 19.84
C TYR A 116 18.57 -14.03 19.74
N LYS A 117 17.97 -14.40 20.88
CA LYS A 117 16.79 -15.27 20.87
C LYS A 117 15.60 -14.56 20.21
N MET A 118 15.33 -13.31 20.58
CA MET A 118 14.24 -12.53 19.99
C MET A 118 14.41 -12.34 18.48
N MET A 119 15.63 -12.08 18.01
CA MET A 119 15.96 -11.95 16.60
C MET A 119 15.74 -13.27 15.85
N ARG A 120 16.24 -14.40 16.37
CA ARG A 120 16.04 -15.73 15.76
C ARG A 120 14.57 -16.13 15.68
N ASP A 121 13.77 -15.72 16.65
CA ASP A 121 12.32 -15.94 16.66
C ASP A 121 11.55 -14.94 15.78
N ASN A 122 12.24 -14.09 15.00
CA ASN A 122 11.66 -13.01 14.18
C ASN A 122 10.76 -12.03 14.96
N ARG A 123 11.06 -11.83 16.26
CA ARG A 123 10.29 -10.95 17.14
C ARG A 123 10.76 -9.49 17.09
N ILE A 124 12.04 -9.28 16.74
CA ILE A 124 12.65 -7.97 16.54
C ILE A 124 13.30 -7.89 15.16
N SER A 125 13.45 -6.68 14.64
CA SER A 125 14.11 -6.43 13.35
C SER A 125 15.58 -6.04 13.52
N TYR A 126 15.91 -5.38 14.64
CA TYR A 126 17.26 -4.91 14.96
C TYR A 126 17.54 -5.07 16.45
N PHE A 127 18.80 -4.96 16.85
CA PHE A 127 19.19 -4.83 18.24
C PHE A 127 20.39 -3.89 18.37
N ALA A 128 20.51 -3.21 19.51
CA ALA A 128 21.59 -2.27 19.79
C ALA A 128 21.85 -2.20 21.32
N PRO A 129 23.05 -1.78 21.77
CA PRO A 129 23.25 -1.49 23.18
C PRO A 129 22.31 -0.36 23.65
N ALA A 130 21.91 -0.39 24.92
CA ALA A 130 21.10 0.66 25.55
C ALA A 130 21.92 1.92 25.88
N ASP A 131 22.72 2.37 24.92
CA ASP A 131 23.45 3.63 24.94
C ASP A 131 22.70 4.62 24.05
N TYR A 132 22.19 5.70 24.65
CA TYR A 132 21.38 6.71 23.98
C TYR A 132 22.18 7.99 23.69
N SER A 133 23.50 7.94 23.84
CA SER A 133 24.38 9.08 23.55
C SER A 133 24.51 9.33 22.05
N GLU A 134 24.84 10.57 21.68
CA GLU A 134 25.05 10.95 20.29
C GLU A 134 26.23 10.18 19.67
N GLY A 135 26.03 9.63 18.47
CA GLY A 135 27.03 8.83 17.75
C GLY A 135 27.16 7.39 18.25
N SER A 136 26.30 6.96 19.18
CA SER A 136 26.19 5.54 19.55
C SER A 136 25.52 4.71 18.46
N GLU A 137 25.68 3.39 18.52
CA GLU A 137 25.08 2.44 17.57
C GLU A 137 23.55 2.58 17.51
N LEU A 138 22.90 2.85 18.65
CA LEU A 138 21.44 3.03 18.70
C LEU A 138 21.02 4.36 18.07
N ASP A 139 21.75 5.46 18.34
CA ASP A 139 21.49 6.77 17.76
C ASP A 139 21.60 6.74 16.22
N GLU A 140 22.68 6.15 15.70
CA GLU A 140 22.87 5.96 14.26
C GLU A 140 21.76 5.11 13.64
N LEU A 141 21.38 4.01 14.29
CA LEU A 141 20.30 3.13 13.82
C LEU A 141 18.96 3.88 13.74
N VAL A 142 18.60 4.65 14.77
CA VAL A 142 17.34 5.42 14.78
C VAL A 142 17.36 6.49 13.68
N LYS A 143 18.48 7.21 13.49
CA LYS A 143 18.63 8.19 12.40
C LYS A 143 18.47 7.55 11.03
N LEU A 144 19.07 6.38 10.79
CA LEU A 144 18.90 5.62 9.55
C LEU A 144 17.43 5.22 9.29
N ILE A 145 16.70 4.83 10.34
CA ILE A 145 15.27 4.51 10.23
C ILE A 145 14.44 5.76 9.89
N ILE A 146 14.78 6.91 10.47
CA ILE A 146 14.13 8.19 10.17
C ILE A 146 14.37 8.55 8.69
N ASP A 147 15.61 8.48 8.20
CA ASP A 147 15.93 8.76 6.81
C ASP A 147 15.14 7.87 5.86
N LYS A 148 15.12 6.55 6.12
CA LYS A 148 14.33 5.60 5.35
C LYS A 148 12.83 5.93 5.37
N THR A 149 12.30 6.32 6.52
CA THR A 149 10.89 6.75 6.68
C THR A 149 10.59 7.96 5.79
N VAL A 150 11.47 8.96 5.75
CA VAL A 150 11.31 10.15 4.90
C VAL A 150 11.23 9.78 3.42
N TYR A 151 12.10 8.88 2.94
CA TYR A 151 12.04 8.43 1.54
C TYR A 151 10.80 7.58 1.24
N ASN A 152 10.42 6.69 2.16
CA ASN A 152 9.23 5.86 2.01
C ASN A 152 7.95 6.71 1.93
N GLU A 153 7.80 7.73 2.77
CA GLU A 153 6.60 8.59 2.73
C GLU A 153 6.48 9.39 1.41
N LYS A 154 7.61 9.77 0.79
CA LYS A 154 7.59 10.34 -0.57
C LYS A 154 7.04 9.35 -1.60
N LEU A 155 7.42 8.07 -1.52
CA LEU A 155 6.90 7.01 -2.39
C LEU A 155 5.41 6.75 -2.13
N TYR A 156 5.00 6.67 -0.87
CA TYR A 156 3.59 6.49 -0.51
C TYR A 156 2.73 7.63 -1.03
N LYS A 157 3.17 8.89 -0.88
CA LYS A 157 2.46 10.05 -1.44
C LYS A 157 2.25 9.92 -2.95
N LYS A 158 3.30 9.52 -3.69
CA LYS A 158 3.18 9.28 -5.14
C LYS A 158 2.23 8.13 -5.46
N LYS A 159 2.30 7.03 -4.71
CA LYS A 159 1.39 5.88 -4.85
C LYS A 159 -0.08 6.31 -4.65
N TYR A 160 -0.38 7.08 -3.61
CA TYR A 160 -1.74 7.54 -3.33
C TYR A 160 -2.28 8.47 -4.43
N ILE A 161 -1.43 9.36 -4.96
CA ILE A 161 -1.79 10.21 -6.12
C ILE A 161 -2.16 9.33 -7.32
N ASN A 162 -1.29 8.38 -7.68
CA ASN A 162 -1.55 7.49 -8.82
C ASN A 162 -2.81 6.62 -8.62
N GLN A 163 -3.05 6.15 -7.40
CA GLN A 163 -4.26 5.37 -7.08
C GLN A 163 -5.52 6.23 -7.22
N LYS A 164 -5.48 7.47 -6.73
CA LYS A 164 -6.60 8.39 -6.85
C LYS A 164 -6.88 8.73 -8.31
N GLU A 165 -5.85 9.01 -9.10
CA GLU A 165 -5.97 9.23 -10.55
C GLU A 165 -6.61 8.02 -11.24
N ALA A 166 -6.19 6.79 -10.91
CA ALA A 166 -6.78 5.59 -11.47
C ALA A 166 -8.27 5.41 -11.12
N ILE A 167 -8.66 5.73 -9.88
CA ILE A 167 -10.06 5.67 -9.43
C ILE A 167 -10.90 6.76 -10.12
N GLU A 168 -10.37 7.97 -10.28
CA GLU A 168 -11.06 9.05 -10.99
C GLU A 168 -11.28 8.75 -12.48
N GLN A 169 -10.40 7.95 -13.08
CA GLN A 169 -10.51 7.46 -14.46
C GLN A 169 -11.34 6.17 -14.57
N GLU A 170 -11.86 5.63 -13.46
CA GLU A 170 -12.63 4.38 -13.47
C GLU A 170 -13.93 4.59 -14.26
N LYS A 171 -14.05 3.86 -15.37
CA LYS A 171 -15.23 3.89 -16.23
C LYS A 171 -16.26 2.87 -15.75
N PRO A 172 -17.55 3.02 -16.12
CA PRO A 172 -18.54 1.98 -15.87
C PRO A 172 -18.04 0.62 -16.33
N ARG A 173 -18.32 -0.42 -15.56
CA ARG A 173 -17.76 -1.77 -15.77
C ARG A 173 -17.81 -2.25 -17.22
N GLU A 174 -18.92 -2.05 -17.91
CA GLU A 174 -19.06 -2.44 -19.32
C GLU A 174 -18.10 -1.69 -20.25
N GLU A 175 -17.88 -0.40 -20.01
CA GLU A 175 -16.96 0.43 -20.79
C GLU A 175 -15.50 0.04 -20.51
N GLN A 176 -15.16 -0.22 -19.24
CA GLN A 176 -13.82 -0.71 -18.89
C GLN A 176 -13.53 -2.08 -19.51
N GLU A 177 -14.51 -3.00 -19.48
CA GLU A 177 -14.38 -4.32 -20.11
C GLU A 177 -14.16 -4.22 -21.63
N LYS A 178 -14.79 -3.26 -22.32
CA LYS A 178 -14.52 -2.99 -23.74
C LYS A 178 -13.10 -2.50 -23.97
N ILE A 179 -12.65 -1.50 -23.22
CA ILE A 179 -11.30 -0.92 -23.34
C ILE A 179 -10.23 -2.00 -23.11
N ASP A 180 -10.40 -2.82 -22.07
CA ASP A 180 -9.46 -3.92 -21.77
C ASP A 180 -9.41 -4.95 -22.90
N LEU A 181 -10.54 -5.25 -23.54
CA LEU A 181 -10.60 -6.15 -24.70
C LEU A 181 -9.97 -5.53 -25.95
N ILE A 182 -10.16 -4.23 -26.20
CA ILE A 182 -9.51 -3.50 -27.31
C ILE A 182 -7.99 -3.50 -27.12
N ASN A 183 -7.50 -3.13 -25.93
CA ASN A 183 -6.07 -3.18 -25.60
C ASN A 183 -5.48 -4.60 -25.71
N SER A 184 -6.27 -5.62 -25.33
CA SER A 184 -5.88 -7.02 -25.49
C SER A 184 -5.81 -7.44 -26.95
N LEU A 185 -6.69 -6.90 -27.81
CA LEU A 185 -6.70 -7.17 -29.23
C LEU A 185 -5.47 -6.54 -29.91
N GLU A 186 -5.17 -5.28 -29.57
CA GLU A 186 -4.00 -4.55 -30.03
C GLU A 186 -2.70 -5.28 -29.69
N SER A 187 -2.59 -5.80 -28.47
CA SER A 187 -1.41 -6.55 -27.99
C SER A 187 -1.47 -8.06 -28.30
N SER A 188 -2.46 -8.52 -29.05
CA SER A 188 -2.63 -9.96 -29.33
C SER A 188 -1.48 -10.50 -30.18
N ALA A 189 -0.78 -11.49 -29.64
CA ALA A 189 0.38 -12.13 -30.27
C ALA A 189 0.07 -13.51 -30.89
N SER A 190 -1.19 -13.95 -30.91
CA SER A 190 -1.57 -15.24 -31.50
C SER A 190 -2.96 -15.22 -32.12
N PHE A 191 -3.16 -15.95 -33.22
CA PHE A 191 -4.48 -16.07 -33.84
C PHE A 191 -5.54 -16.59 -32.87
N LYS A 192 -5.20 -17.60 -32.06
CA LYS A 192 -6.13 -18.17 -31.06
C LYS A 192 -6.59 -17.12 -30.05
N SER A 193 -5.69 -16.26 -29.56
CA SER A 193 -6.08 -15.18 -28.64
C SER A 193 -6.92 -14.14 -29.35
N THR A 194 -6.57 -13.78 -30.59
CA THR A 194 -7.33 -12.82 -31.40
C THR A 194 -8.77 -13.28 -31.61
N HIS A 195 -9.02 -14.52 -32.03
CA HIS A 195 -10.38 -15.07 -32.16
C HIS A 195 -11.16 -15.02 -30.85
N ALA A 196 -10.54 -15.43 -29.74
CA ALA A 196 -11.19 -15.42 -28.44
C ALA A 196 -11.53 -14.01 -27.93
N ILE A 197 -10.73 -13.01 -28.29
CA ILE A 197 -10.99 -11.60 -27.96
C ILE A 197 -12.11 -11.04 -28.83
N ILE A 198 -12.09 -11.31 -30.14
CA ILE A 198 -13.13 -10.87 -31.08
C ILE A 198 -14.48 -11.51 -30.76
N GLU A 199 -14.52 -12.78 -30.35
CA GLU A 199 -15.73 -13.44 -29.87
C GLU A 199 -16.36 -12.69 -28.67
N LYS A 200 -15.53 -12.18 -27.76
CA LYS A 200 -16.00 -11.39 -26.61
C LYS A 200 -16.43 -9.99 -27.04
N LEU A 201 -15.66 -9.31 -27.88
CA LEU A 201 -16.00 -7.98 -28.41
C LEU A 201 -17.32 -8.02 -29.20
N SER A 202 -17.56 -9.09 -29.96
CA SER A 202 -18.77 -9.27 -30.78
C SER A 202 -20.07 -9.36 -29.97
N LYS A 203 -19.99 -9.50 -28.64
CA LYS A 203 -21.18 -9.49 -27.76
C LYS A 203 -21.73 -8.10 -27.53
N TYR A 204 -20.95 -7.06 -27.82
CA TYR A 204 -21.34 -5.67 -27.67
C TYR A 204 -21.89 -5.10 -28.97
N THR A 205 -23.02 -4.41 -28.89
CA THR A 205 -23.70 -3.83 -30.06
C THR A 205 -23.55 -2.31 -30.17
N SER A 206 -23.19 -1.62 -29.08
CA SER A 206 -22.99 -0.16 -29.07
C SER A 206 -21.51 0.18 -28.91
N TRP A 207 -21.02 1.07 -29.77
CA TRP A 207 -19.62 1.50 -29.80
C TRP A 207 -19.53 3.02 -29.85
N LYS A 208 -18.56 3.58 -29.13
CA LYS A 208 -18.21 5.01 -29.22
C LYS A 208 -17.35 5.26 -30.46
N PRO A 209 -17.35 6.47 -31.04
CA PRO A 209 -16.52 6.79 -32.21
C PRO A 209 -15.03 6.49 -32.00
N GLU A 210 -14.49 6.82 -30.82
CA GLU A 210 -13.10 6.57 -30.43
C GLU A 210 -12.78 5.06 -30.42
N GLU A 211 -13.69 4.22 -29.87
CA GLU A 211 -13.51 2.76 -29.84
C GLU A 211 -13.53 2.14 -31.25
N ILE A 212 -14.34 2.69 -32.15
CA ILE A 212 -14.38 2.25 -33.55
C ILE A 212 -13.06 2.58 -34.24
N GLU A 213 -12.53 3.78 -34.03
CA GLU A 213 -11.26 4.21 -34.60
C GLU A 213 -10.10 3.32 -34.14
N ASP A 214 -10.01 3.02 -32.84
CA ASP A 214 -9.00 2.12 -32.27
C ASP A 214 -9.10 0.72 -32.90
N LEU A 215 -10.31 0.16 -33.01
CA LEU A 215 -10.51 -1.17 -33.60
C LEU A 215 -10.06 -1.21 -35.07
N LEU A 216 -10.38 -0.19 -35.85
CA LEU A 216 -9.97 -0.08 -37.27
C LEU A 216 -8.46 0.09 -37.40
N GLU A 217 -7.82 0.84 -36.50
CA GLU A 217 -6.37 0.95 -36.45
C GLU A 217 -5.71 -0.39 -36.19
N ILE A 218 -6.19 -1.12 -35.17
CA ILE A 218 -5.69 -2.47 -34.84
C ILE A 218 -5.82 -3.41 -36.04
N ALA A 219 -6.88 -3.30 -36.83
CA ALA A 219 -7.09 -4.14 -38.01
C ALA A 219 -5.99 -3.98 -39.08
N VAL A 220 -5.42 -2.77 -39.19
CA VAL A 220 -4.42 -2.41 -40.19
C VAL A 220 -3.00 -2.56 -39.63
N GLU A 221 -2.77 -2.15 -38.39
CA GLU A 221 -1.43 -2.09 -37.78
C GLU A 221 -1.02 -3.42 -37.12
N ASN A 222 -1.96 -4.13 -36.47
CA ASN A 222 -1.62 -5.41 -35.86
C ASN A 222 -1.50 -6.48 -36.94
N THR A 223 -0.27 -6.92 -37.20
CA THR A 223 0.05 -7.90 -38.24
C THR A 223 -0.72 -9.22 -38.07
N GLN A 224 -0.96 -9.68 -36.83
CA GLN A 224 -1.72 -10.90 -36.58
C GLN A 224 -3.18 -10.73 -37.00
N VAL A 225 -3.84 -9.66 -36.53
CA VAL A 225 -5.24 -9.34 -36.88
C VAL A 225 -5.37 -9.16 -38.39
N LEU A 226 -4.44 -8.41 -38.98
CA LEU A 226 -4.38 -8.16 -40.41
C LEU A 226 -4.24 -9.46 -41.23
N HIS A 227 -3.55 -10.49 -40.73
CA HIS A 227 -3.40 -11.77 -41.42
C HIS A 227 -4.66 -12.62 -41.42
N ILE A 228 -5.44 -12.59 -40.35
CA ILE A 228 -6.67 -13.37 -40.19
C ILE A 228 -7.94 -12.55 -40.42
N LEU A 229 -7.80 -11.37 -41.01
CA LEU A 229 -8.90 -10.44 -41.28
C LEU A 229 -10.03 -11.09 -42.11
N ASN A 230 -9.67 -12.05 -42.97
CA ASN A 230 -10.61 -12.81 -43.81
C ASN A 230 -11.28 -14.01 -43.11
N ASP A 231 -10.89 -14.34 -41.89
CA ASP A 231 -11.54 -15.41 -41.13
C ASP A 231 -12.99 -15.02 -40.81
N GLN A 232 -13.89 -16.00 -40.82
CA GLN A 232 -15.33 -15.71 -40.85
C GLN A 232 -15.83 -14.86 -39.69
N ASP A 233 -15.32 -15.09 -38.48
CA ASP A 233 -15.69 -14.35 -37.28
C ASP A 233 -15.09 -12.94 -37.28
N ILE A 234 -13.81 -12.82 -37.63
CA ILE A 234 -13.07 -11.55 -37.71
C ILE A 234 -13.68 -10.63 -38.78
N LYS A 235 -13.91 -11.16 -39.98
CA LYS A 235 -14.51 -10.43 -41.10
C LYS A 235 -15.90 -9.91 -40.75
N LYS A 236 -16.75 -10.76 -40.16
CA LYS A 236 -18.10 -10.36 -39.73
C LYS A 236 -18.05 -9.25 -38.68
N PHE A 237 -17.14 -9.36 -37.72
CA PHE A 237 -16.97 -8.34 -36.69
C PHE A 237 -16.55 -7.00 -37.31
N TYR A 238 -15.51 -6.97 -38.15
CA TYR A 238 -15.04 -5.71 -38.73
C TYR A 238 -16.02 -5.11 -39.75
N GLN A 239 -16.76 -5.93 -40.50
CA GLN A 239 -17.87 -5.44 -41.32
C GLN A 239 -18.94 -4.74 -40.46
N TYR A 240 -19.32 -5.35 -39.34
CA TYR A 240 -20.25 -4.74 -38.39
C TYR A 240 -19.72 -3.40 -37.85
N ILE A 241 -18.44 -3.34 -37.46
CA ILE A 241 -17.81 -2.10 -36.97
C ILE A 241 -17.81 -1.00 -38.05
N ILE A 242 -17.51 -1.35 -39.31
CA ILE A 242 -17.56 -0.40 -40.44
C ILE A 242 -18.99 0.10 -40.69
N GLU A 243 -20.00 -0.76 -40.56
CA GLU A 243 -21.42 -0.35 -40.71
C GLU A 243 -21.87 0.64 -39.62
N GLN A 244 -21.22 0.64 -38.44
CA GLN A 244 -21.51 1.61 -37.38
C GLN A 244 -20.91 2.99 -37.65
N LEU A 245 -20.03 3.16 -38.66
CA LEU A 245 -19.51 4.47 -39.05
C LEU A 245 -20.63 5.29 -39.70
N GLY A 246 -20.96 6.43 -39.08
CA GLY A 246 -21.83 7.43 -39.70
C GLY A 246 -21.20 8.03 -40.96
N SER A 247 -22.02 8.63 -41.82
CA SER A 247 -21.64 9.21 -43.12
C SER A 247 -20.67 10.41 -43.06
N ASN A 248 -20.31 10.88 -41.85
CA ASN A 248 -19.43 12.02 -41.64
C ASN A 248 -18.06 11.59 -41.07
N THR A 249 -17.41 10.67 -41.77
CA THR A 249 -16.14 10.06 -41.37
C THR A 249 -14.94 10.86 -41.90
N ASP A 250 -13.95 11.06 -41.03
CA ASP A 250 -12.68 11.74 -41.32
C ASP A 250 -11.88 11.01 -42.41
N GLU A 251 -11.05 11.75 -43.16
CA GLU A 251 -10.33 11.23 -44.34
C GLU A 251 -9.39 10.06 -43.97
N LEU A 252 -8.72 10.16 -42.82
CA LEU A 252 -7.85 9.11 -42.27
C LEU A 252 -8.58 7.79 -41.93
N ILE A 253 -9.82 7.87 -41.47
CA ILE A 253 -10.62 6.68 -41.16
C ILE A 253 -11.08 6.02 -42.46
N ARG A 254 -11.38 6.80 -43.50
CA ARG A 254 -11.76 6.27 -44.82
C ARG A 254 -10.64 5.43 -45.44
N ASP A 255 -9.39 5.91 -45.39
CA ASP A 255 -8.24 5.16 -45.89
C ASP A 255 -8.08 3.80 -45.16
N LYS A 256 -8.24 3.78 -43.83
CA LYS A 256 -8.21 2.55 -43.03
C LYS A 256 -9.33 1.59 -43.45
N VAL A 257 -10.56 2.09 -43.64
CA VAL A 257 -11.71 1.29 -44.09
C VAL A 257 -11.48 0.72 -45.48
N GLU A 258 -10.97 1.51 -46.43
CA GLU A 258 -10.67 1.05 -47.78
C GLU A 258 -9.62 -0.07 -47.77
N ASN A 259 -8.56 0.05 -46.96
CA ASN A 259 -7.55 -1.00 -46.80
C ASN A 259 -8.14 -2.32 -46.28
N ILE A 260 -9.02 -2.24 -45.28
CA ILE A 260 -9.71 -3.40 -44.70
C ILE A 260 -10.65 -4.02 -45.75
N GLN A 261 -11.40 -3.20 -46.50
CA GLN A 261 -12.32 -3.66 -47.54
C GLN A 261 -11.61 -4.30 -48.74
N GLN A 262 -10.52 -3.71 -49.22
CA GLN A 262 -9.69 -4.32 -50.28
C GLN A 262 -9.20 -5.71 -49.86
N LYS A 263 -8.83 -5.86 -48.59
CA LYS A 263 -8.39 -7.15 -48.05
C LYS A 263 -9.51 -8.18 -47.94
N PHE A 264 -10.75 -7.74 -47.77
CA PHE A 264 -11.92 -8.62 -47.83
C PHE A 264 -12.23 -9.16 -49.23
N GLU A 265 -11.75 -8.50 -50.28
CA GLU A 265 -11.95 -8.87 -51.68
C GLU A 265 -10.80 -9.70 -52.26
N SER A 266 -9.62 -9.68 -51.61
CA SER A 266 -8.44 -10.50 -51.94
C SER A 266 -8.48 -11.89 -51.33
#